data_AF-A0A136HG05-F1
#
_entry.id   AF-A0A136HG05-F1
#
_cell.length_a   1.000
_cell.length_b   1.000
_cell.length_c   1.000
_cell.angle_alpha   90.00
_cell.angle_beta   90.00
_cell.angle_gamma   90.00
#
_symmetry.space_group_name_H-M   'P 1'
#
loop_
_entity.id
_entity.type
_entity.pdbx_description
1 polymer ?
#
loop_
_entity_poly.entity_id
_entity_poly.type
_entity_poly.pdbx_seq_one_letter_code
_entity_poly.pdbx_strand_id
1 'polypeptide(L)'
;MTHFVPVEGIAPLAFEPGCDYAYFVMQSVAGEQLYLAYASTRDFLSVPLTYQVICFSCSTVLEIHKMGIDEYLDGFEEDVRIPEPGFYQFEANDDGDDTDDDMAIFILADRASVLEIMYEHKDVHAEVYHCADAKTALTNLLSGLS
;
A
#
# COMPACT_ATOMS: atom_id res chain seq x y z
N MET A 1 -6.33 -22.13 1.54
CA MET A 1 -7.00 -21.24 2.50
C MET A 1 -6.41 -19.86 2.34
N THR A 2 -7.16 -19.02 1.65
CA THR A 2 -6.74 -17.68 1.28
C THR A 2 -6.82 -16.78 2.52
N HIS A 3 -5.71 -16.14 2.89
CA HIS A 3 -5.68 -15.32 4.10
C HIS A 3 -4.87 -14.04 3.90
N PHE A 4 -5.39 -12.94 4.45
CA PHE A 4 -4.72 -11.65 4.49
C PHE A 4 -3.69 -11.65 5.63
N VAL A 5 -2.40 -11.58 5.28
CA VAL A 5 -1.31 -11.53 6.27
C VAL A 5 -0.93 -10.05 6.48
N PRO A 6 -0.96 -9.53 7.71
CA PRO A 6 -0.48 -8.17 7.98
C PRO A 6 0.97 -8.00 7.51
N VAL A 7 1.28 -6.90 6.82
CA VAL A 7 2.65 -6.68 6.32
C VAL A 7 3.58 -6.29 7.46
N GLU A 8 4.51 -7.17 7.80
CA GLU A 8 5.55 -6.86 8.79
C GLU A 8 6.42 -5.68 8.36
N GLY A 9 6.83 -4.85 9.32
CA GLY A 9 7.70 -3.69 9.07
C GLY A 9 7.00 -2.44 8.53
N ILE A 10 5.68 -2.50 8.31
CA ILE A 10 4.84 -1.33 7.97
C ILE A 10 4.05 -0.95 9.23
N ALA A 11 4.05 0.35 9.59
CA ALA A 11 3.28 0.78 10.75
C ALA A 11 1.77 0.60 10.50
N PRO A 12 1.00 0.18 11.51
CA PRO A 12 -0.44 0.00 11.34
C PRO A 12 -1.13 1.33 11.02
N LEU A 13 -2.17 1.24 10.20
CA LEU A 13 -3.07 2.36 9.91
C LEU A 13 -3.62 2.96 11.21
N ALA A 14 -3.73 4.29 11.28
CA ALA A 14 -4.44 4.94 12.36
C ALA A 14 -5.89 4.43 12.44
N PHE A 15 -6.37 4.19 13.67
CA PHE A 15 -7.69 3.61 13.94
C PHE A 15 -8.87 4.50 13.51
N GLU A 16 -8.60 5.76 13.16
CA GLU A 16 -9.62 6.73 12.76
C GLU A 16 -10.06 6.52 11.29
N PRO A 17 -11.37 6.61 11.01
CA PRO A 17 -11.90 6.45 9.66
C PRO A 17 -11.37 7.53 8.71
N GLY A 18 -10.81 7.10 7.58
CA GLY A 18 -10.28 7.99 6.54
C GLY A 18 -8.75 8.08 6.61
N CYS A 19 -8.09 6.98 6.26
CA CYS A 19 -6.64 6.98 6.15
C CYS A 19 -6.21 8.06 5.16
N ASP A 20 -5.47 9.05 5.63
CA ASP A 20 -4.87 10.03 4.74
C ASP A 20 -3.71 9.34 4.02
N TYR A 21 -3.98 8.94 2.78
CA TYR A 21 -3.00 8.38 1.87
C TYR A 21 -3.10 9.04 0.50
N ALA A 22 -1.96 9.11 -0.18
CA ALA A 22 -1.87 9.60 -1.55
C ALA A 22 -0.82 8.77 -2.27
N TYR A 23 -1.03 8.49 -3.56
CA TYR A 23 -0.04 7.83 -4.38
C TYR A 23 0.21 8.58 -5.68
N PHE A 24 1.41 8.38 -6.23
CA PHE A 24 1.82 8.90 -7.52
C PHE A 24 2.56 7.81 -8.29
N VAL A 25 2.20 7.64 -9.56
CA VAL A 25 2.87 6.70 -10.47
C VAL A 25 3.85 7.47 -11.36
N MET A 26 5.09 7.02 -11.38
CA MET A 26 6.17 7.56 -12.19
C MET A 26 6.63 6.50 -13.19
N GLN A 27 6.69 6.88 -14.46
CA GLN A 27 7.32 6.06 -15.50
C GLN A 27 8.79 6.42 -15.61
N SER A 28 9.66 5.40 -15.59
CA SER A 28 11.10 5.54 -15.74
C SER A 28 11.63 4.59 -16.82
N VAL A 29 12.91 4.73 -17.17
CA VAL A 29 13.59 3.82 -18.12
C VAL A 29 13.71 2.40 -17.53
N ALA A 30 13.66 2.27 -16.20
CA ALA A 30 13.76 1.00 -15.49
C ALA A 30 12.40 0.32 -15.24
N GLY A 31 11.29 0.93 -15.67
CA GLY A 31 9.92 0.44 -15.42
C GLY A 31 9.05 1.47 -14.70
N GLU A 32 7.91 1.00 -14.20
CA GLU A 32 6.95 1.81 -13.43
C GLU A 32 7.24 1.77 -11.93
N GLN A 33 7.09 2.93 -11.29
CA GLN A 33 7.25 3.11 -9.85
C GLN A 33 6.00 3.79 -9.28
N LEU A 34 5.44 3.23 -8.21
CA LEU A 34 4.36 3.86 -7.44
C LEU A 34 4.90 4.25 -6.07
N TYR A 35 4.81 5.53 -5.75
CA TYR A 35 5.10 6.04 -4.42
C TYR A 35 3.79 6.25 -3.67
N LEU A 36 3.58 5.51 -2.58
CA LEU A 36 2.43 5.60 -1.69
C LEU A 36 2.84 6.26 -0.38
N ALA A 37 2.33 7.45 -0.11
CA ALA A 37 2.42 8.09 1.19
C ALA A 37 1.16 7.80 2.01
N TYR A 38 1.32 7.49 3.29
CA TYR A 38 0.20 7.28 4.22
C TYR A 38 0.53 7.78 5.62
N ALA A 39 -0.49 8.22 6.35
CA ALA A 39 -0.32 8.66 7.73
C ALA A 39 0.04 7.46 8.64
N SER A 40 1.23 7.50 9.23
CA SER A 40 1.67 6.51 10.22
C SER A 40 1.45 7.06 11.63
N THR A 41 0.79 6.30 12.50
CA THR A 41 0.47 6.78 13.86
C THR A 41 1.72 6.88 14.72
N ARG A 42 1.98 8.06 15.32
CA ARG A 42 2.84 8.20 16.51
C ARG A 42 2.25 9.19 17.51
N ASP A 43 2.35 8.77 18.77
CA ASP A 43 2.11 9.41 20.08
C ASP A 43 1.28 10.70 20.19
N PHE A 44 0.46 10.77 21.24
CA PHE A 44 -0.60 11.76 21.55
C PHE A 44 -0.18 13.26 21.59
N LEU A 45 1.10 13.57 21.33
CA LEU A 45 1.72 14.89 21.45
C LEU A 45 2.26 15.45 20.13
N SER A 46 2.32 14.66 19.05
CA SER A 46 2.87 15.07 17.75
C SER A 46 1.79 15.57 16.80
N VAL A 47 1.28 16.78 17.06
CA VAL A 47 0.92 17.64 15.93
C VAL A 47 2.21 18.31 15.49
N PRO A 48 2.58 18.21 14.21
CA PRO A 48 1.88 17.60 13.05
C PRO A 48 2.13 16.09 12.79
N LEU A 49 1.27 15.51 11.94
CA LEU A 49 1.24 14.10 11.53
C LEU A 49 2.57 13.65 10.88
N THR A 50 2.91 12.39 11.08
CA THR A 50 4.06 11.72 10.46
C THR A 50 3.55 10.81 9.35
N TYR A 51 4.20 10.84 8.20
CA TYR A 51 3.84 10.04 7.04
C TYR A 51 4.95 9.06 6.71
N GLN A 52 4.58 7.83 6.40
CA GLN A 52 5.48 6.87 5.79
C GLN A 52 5.25 6.86 4.28
N VAL A 53 6.33 6.64 3.53
CA VAL A 53 6.27 6.51 2.09
C VAL A 53 6.83 5.16 1.69
N ILE A 54 6.11 4.44 0.85
CA ILE A 54 6.53 3.16 0.28
C ILE A 54 6.63 3.35 -1.22
N CYS A 55 7.73 2.88 -1.81
CA CYS A 55 7.89 2.78 -3.25
C CYS A 55 7.68 1.33 -3.67
N PHE A 56 6.76 1.11 -4.60
CA PHE A 56 6.58 -0.15 -5.30
C PHE A 56 7.13 0.02 -6.71
N SER A 57 7.83 -0.98 -7.23
CA SER A 57 8.35 -0.94 -8.60
C SER A 57 8.11 -2.25 -9.34
N CYS A 58 7.90 -2.12 -10.64
CA CYS A 58 7.73 -3.22 -11.57
C CYS A 58 8.50 -2.89 -12.85
N SER A 59 9.23 -3.86 -13.40
CA SER A 59 9.98 -3.73 -14.65
C SER A 59 9.08 -3.46 -15.87
N THR A 60 7.80 -3.84 -15.76
CA THR A 60 6.78 -3.65 -16.79
C THR A 60 5.77 -2.57 -16.39
N VAL A 61 4.53 -2.94 -16.09
CA VAL A 61 3.42 -2.07 -15.71
C VAL A 61 2.96 -2.45 -14.31
N LEU A 62 2.66 -1.44 -13.49
CA LEU A 62 2.05 -1.66 -12.18
C LEU A 62 0.54 -1.82 -12.34
N GLU A 63 0.02 -2.95 -11.87
CA GLU A 63 -1.43 -3.15 -11.77
C GLU A 63 -1.94 -2.59 -10.44
N ILE A 64 -2.84 -1.62 -10.54
CA ILE A 64 -3.39 -0.88 -9.41
C ILE A 64 -4.91 -0.90 -9.50
N HIS A 65 -5.54 -1.56 -8.55
CA HIS A 65 -7.00 -1.69 -8.50
C HIS A 65 -7.55 -1.02 -7.25
N LYS A 66 -8.50 -0.09 -7.43
CA LYS A 66 -9.26 0.48 -6.32
C LYS A 66 -10.73 0.13 -6.47
N MET A 67 -11.28 -0.54 -5.49
CA MET A 67 -12.68 -0.98 -5.49
C MET A 67 -13.31 -0.95 -4.10
N GLY A 68 -14.62 -1.11 -4.02
CA GLY A 68 -15.32 -1.21 -2.74
C GLY A 68 -14.92 -2.49 -2.00
N ILE A 69 -14.91 -2.46 -0.66
CA ILE A 69 -14.52 -3.64 0.13
C ILE A 69 -15.44 -4.85 -0.15
N ASP A 70 -16.74 -4.62 -0.32
CA ASP A 70 -17.70 -5.68 -0.63
C ASP A 70 -17.44 -6.29 -2.01
N GLU A 71 -17.19 -5.45 -3.03
CA GLU A 71 -16.85 -5.89 -4.39
C GLU A 71 -15.53 -6.67 -4.43
N TYR A 72 -14.54 -6.25 -3.65
CA TYR A 72 -13.27 -6.95 -3.52
C TYR A 72 -13.46 -8.35 -2.92
N LEU A 73 -14.26 -8.45 -1.85
CA LEU A 73 -14.49 -9.71 -1.15
C LEU A 73 -15.39 -10.67 -1.94
N ASP A 74 -16.33 -10.16 -2.74
CA ASP A 74 -17.18 -10.96 -3.64
C ASP A 74 -16.38 -11.71 -4.72
N GLY A 75 -15.13 -11.31 -4.98
CA GLY A 75 -14.23 -11.97 -5.93
C GLY A 75 -13.64 -13.30 -5.44
N PHE A 76 -13.77 -13.63 -4.15
CA PHE A 76 -13.20 -14.85 -3.56
C PHE A 76 -14.21 -16.00 -3.53
N GLU A 77 -13.75 -17.22 -3.85
CA GLU A 77 -14.58 -18.43 -3.78
C GLU A 77 -14.88 -18.88 -2.34
N GLU A 78 -14.02 -18.52 -1.39
CA GLU A 78 -14.17 -18.81 0.04
C GLU A 78 -14.70 -17.57 0.80
N ASP A 79 -15.29 -17.78 1.98
CA ASP A 79 -15.68 -16.70 2.90
C ASP A 79 -14.43 -16.03 3.50
N VAL A 80 -13.76 -15.18 2.71
CA VAL A 80 -12.59 -14.42 3.15
C VAL A 80 -13.05 -13.11 3.81
N ARG A 81 -12.34 -12.67 4.84
CA ARG A 81 -12.60 -11.39 5.51
C ARG A 81 -11.30 -10.66 5.79
N ILE A 82 -11.31 -9.35 5.59
CA ILE A 82 -10.27 -8.46 6.08
C ILE A 82 -10.58 -8.15 7.56
N PRO A 83 -9.71 -8.51 8.51
CA PRO A 83 -10.03 -8.40 9.94
C PRO A 83 -10.24 -6.96 10.42
N GLU A 84 -9.45 -6.02 9.91
CA GLU A 84 -9.49 -4.60 10.27
C GLU A 84 -8.92 -3.74 9.12
N PRO A 85 -9.17 -2.41 9.09
CA PRO A 85 -8.45 -1.51 8.19
C PRO A 85 -6.94 -1.62 8.43
N GLY A 86 -6.15 -1.80 7.38
CA GLY A 86 -4.76 -2.18 7.53
C GLY A 86 -4.01 -2.38 6.22
N PHE A 87 -2.75 -2.77 6.37
CA PHE A 87 -1.87 -3.16 5.28
C PHE A 87 -1.68 -4.67 5.31
N TYR A 88 -2.01 -5.33 4.21
CA TYR A 88 -1.93 -6.77 4.08
C TYR A 88 -1.13 -7.16 2.84
N GLN A 89 -0.46 -8.30 2.93
CA GLN A 89 0.09 -8.99 1.78
C GLN A 89 -0.81 -10.18 1.49
N PHE A 90 -1.04 -10.40 0.20
CA PHE A 90 -1.77 -11.56 -0.27
C PHE A 90 -0.76 -12.58 -0.80
N GLU A 91 -0.63 -13.69 -0.09
CA GLU A 91 0.10 -14.86 -0.58
C GLU A 91 -0.91 -15.74 -1.33
N ALA A 92 -0.90 -15.64 -2.66
CA ALA A 92 -1.50 -16.68 -3.47
C ALA A 92 -0.69 -17.96 -3.20
N ASN A 93 -1.28 -18.96 -2.56
CA ASN A 93 -0.65 -20.28 -2.52
C ASN A 93 -0.70 -20.79 -3.95
N ASP A 94 0.44 -20.73 -4.62
CA ASP A 94 0.61 -21.21 -5.98
C ASP A 94 0.32 -22.71 -6.04
N ASP A 95 -0.66 -23.10 -6.85
CA ASP A 95 -0.95 -24.49 -7.22
C ASP A 95 -0.01 -24.91 -8.37
N GLY A 96 1.30 -24.73 -8.17
CA GLY A 96 2.36 -25.38 -8.93
C GLY A 96 2.43 -25.09 -10.44
N ASP A 97 2.51 -23.82 -10.83
CA ASP A 97 3.00 -23.45 -12.16
C ASP A 97 4.01 -22.30 -12.05
N ASP A 98 5.27 -22.67 -11.75
CA ASP A 98 6.48 -21.85 -11.59
C ASP A 98 6.83 -21.00 -12.85
N THR A 99 5.94 -20.14 -13.34
CA THR A 99 6.19 -19.29 -14.52
C THR A 99 5.81 -17.81 -14.40
N ASP A 100 5.22 -17.35 -13.29
CA ASP A 100 4.94 -15.92 -13.00
C ASP A 100 5.50 -15.46 -11.62
N ASP A 101 6.57 -16.11 -11.15
CA ASP A 101 7.04 -16.19 -9.75
C ASP A 101 7.58 -14.92 -9.03
N ASP A 102 7.57 -13.73 -9.64
CA ASP A 102 8.24 -12.57 -9.04
C ASP A 102 7.29 -11.44 -8.56
N MET A 103 5.97 -11.57 -8.76
CA MET A 103 5.00 -10.52 -8.43
C MET A 103 4.34 -10.75 -7.06
N ALA A 104 4.44 -9.77 -6.17
CA ALA A 104 3.75 -9.73 -4.89
C ALA A 104 2.52 -8.81 -4.95
N ILE A 105 1.51 -9.11 -4.14
CA ILE A 105 0.26 -8.34 -4.04
C ILE A 105 0.21 -7.63 -2.67
N PHE A 106 0.09 -6.31 -2.70
CA PHE A 106 -0.10 -5.47 -1.52
C PHE A 106 -1.52 -4.91 -1.48
N ILE A 107 -2.12 -4.99 -0.30
CA ILE A 107 -3.49 -4.58 -0.04
C ILE A 107 -3.48 -3.49 1.03
N LEU A 108 -3.91 -2.29 0.65
CA LEU A 108 -4.32 -1.25 1.59
C LEU A 108 -5.85 -1.32 1.72
N ALA A 109 -6.32 -1.77 2.88
CA ALA A 109 -7.75 -1.83 3.19
C ALA A 109 -8.13 -0.68 4.12
N ASP A 110 -9.06 0.15 3.70
CA ASP A 110 -9.77 1.07 4.59
C ASP A 110 -11.19 0.55 4.90
N ARG A 111 -12.03 1.33 5.58
CA ARG A 111 -13.38 0.88 5.97
C ARG A 111 -14.37 0.72 4.80
N ALA A 112 -14.08 1.30 3.64
CA ALA A 112 -15.00 1.38 2.52
C ALA A 112 -14.40 0.85 1.21
N SER A 113 -13.07 0.90 1.06
CA SER A 113 -12.37 0.54 -0.16
C SER A 113 -11.10 -0.25 0.10
N VAL A 114 -10.73 -1.00 -0.92
CA VAL A 114 -9.45 -1.69 -1.02
C VAL A 114 -8.67 -1.08 -2.17
N LEU A 115 -7.39 -0.81 -1.91
CA LEU A 115 -6.38 -0.51 -2.92
C LEU A 115 -5.43 -1.70 -3.01
N GLU A 116 -5.50 -2.41 -4.11
CA GLU A 116 -4.62 -3.52 -4.46
C GLU A 116 -3.52 -3.04 -5.41
N ILE A 117 -2.28 -3.46 -5.14
CA ILE A 117 -1.09 -3.10 -5.90
C ILE A 117 -0.28 -4.37 -6.15
N MET A 118 -0.07 -4.72 -7.42
CA MET A 118 0.84 -5.81 -7.81
C MET A 118 2.22 -5.23 -8.15
N TYR A 119 3.29 -5.81 -7.63
CA TYR A 119 4.64 -5.26 -7.73
C TYR A 119 5.74 -6.33 -7.67
N GLU A 120 6.92 -6.05 -8.23
CA GLU A 120 8.10 -6.92 -8.13
C GLU A 120 8.96 -6.58 -6.90
N HIS A 121 9.13 -5.28 -6.64
CA HIS A 121 9.97 -4.80 -5.53
C HIS A 121 9.27 -3.73 -4.70
N LYS A 122 9.52 -3.76 -3.39
CA LYS A 122 9.02 -2.79 -2.41
C LYS A 122 10.18 -2.21 -1.60
N ASP A 123 10.25 -0.90 -1.55
CA ASP A 123 11.20 -0.14 -0.72
C ASP A 123 10.44 0.79 0.23
N VAL A 124 10.79 0.76 1.52
CA VAL A 124 10.17 1.63 2.54
C VAL A 124 11.10 2.83 2.73
N HIS A 125 10.64 4.00 2.29
CA HIS A 125 11.38 5.24 2.44
C HIS A 125 11.27 5.81 3.87
N ALA A 126 12.13 6.78 4.16
CA ALA A 126 12.16 7.47 5.44
C ALA A 126 10.84 8.19 5.77
N GLU A 127 10.55 8.31 7.06
CA GLU A 127 9.41 9.06 7.57
C GLU A 127 9.50 10.54 7.20
N VAL A 128 8.39 11.09 6.69
CA VAL A 128 8.25 12.52 6.42
C VAL A 128 7.49 13.15 7.59
N TYR A 129 8.19 13.99 8.34
CA TYR A 129 7.64 14.72 9.46
C TYR A 129 7.02 16.04 9.03
N HIS A 130 6.10 16.55 9.85
CA HIS A 130 5.56 17.89 9.72
C HIS A 130 4.85 18.23 8.41
N CYS A 131 4.12 17.25 7.88
CA CYS A 131 3.24 17.46 6.73
C CYS A 131 1.79 17.63 7.14
N ALA A 132 1.04 18.40 6.35
CA ALA A 132 -0.37 18.67 6.58
C ALA A 132 -1.27 17.54 6.05
N ASP A 133 -0.84 16.89 4.97
CA ASP A 133 -1.55 15.79 4.32
C ASP A 133 -0.57 14.84 3.60
N ALA A 134 -1.04 13.65 3.21
CA ALA A 134 -0.24 12.64 2.51
C ALA A 134 0.28 13.13 1.16
N LYS A 135 -0.50 13.98 0.47
CA LYS A 135 -0.09 14.56 -0.82
C LYS A 135 1.12 15.49 -0.65
N THR A 136 1.13 16.29 0.39
CA THR A 136 2.23 17.20 0.74
C THR A 136 3.46 16.40 1.15
N ALA A 137 3.29 15.35 1.95
CA ALA A 137 4.37 14.44 2.31
C ALA A 137 5.02 13.81 1.06
N LEU A 138 4.18 13.32 0.14
CA LEU A 138 4.63 12.72 -1.11
C LEU A 138 5.36 13.72 -1.99
N THR A 139 4.81 14.93 -2.16
CA THR A 139 5.41 15.99 -2.98
C THR A 139 6.77 16.43 -2.43
N ASN A 140 6.90 16.55 -1.10
CA ASN A 140 8.16 16.91 -0.44
C ASN A 140 9.25 15.85 -0.69
N LEU A 141 8.89 14.56 -0.59
CA LEU A 141 9.82 13.47 -0.88
C LEU A 141 10.25 13.47 -2.35
N LEU A 142 9.29 13.55 -3.28
CA LEU A 142 9.58 13.55 -4.72
C LEU A 142 10.43 14.75 -5.15
N SER A 143 10.21 15.92 -4.54
CA SER A 143 11.01 17.13 -4.81
C SER A 143 12.45 17.02 -4.29
N GLY A 144 12.71 16.15 -3.31
CA GLY A 144 14.06 15.87 -2.82
C GLY A 144 14.81 14.80 -3.63
N LEU A 145 14.09 14.03 -4.46
CA LEU A 145 14.65 13.02 -5.35
C LEU A 145 15.06 13.59 -6.72
N SER A 146 14.58 14.78 -7.09
CA SER A 146 14.92 15.52 -8.32
C SER A 146 16.19 16.34 -8.18
#